data_AF-A0A932J667-F1
#
_entry.id   AF-A0A932J667-F1
#
_cell.length_a   1.000
_cell.length_b   1.000
_cell.length_c   1.000
_cell.angle_alpha   90.00
_cell.angle_beta   90.00
_cell.angle_gamma   90.00
#
_symmetry.space_group_name_H-M   'P 1'
#
loop_
_entity.id
_entity.type
_entity.pdbx_description
1 polymer ?
#
loop_
_entity_poly.entity_id
_entity_poly.type
_entity_poly.pdbx_seq_one_letter_code
_entity_poly.pdbx_strand_id
1 'polypeptide(L)'
;VQGWGENFGENLLRYSTLPILIGLAVSIAPNLRLFRTFILDEVNQDYVRTARAKGMGESRVMWVHVLRNAAIPIITYVMGNLPALLIGAFLLERFFSIPGVGREVLLAVERSDFPVIKAITVYVAAATMLFNLLTDLMYKAVDPRVQLK
;
A
#
# COMPACT_ATOMS: atom_id res chain seq x y z
N VAL A 1 -17.89 -18.08 -8.88
CA VAL A 1 -16.88 -17.05 -8.51
C VAL A 1 -15.97 -17.53 -7.39
N GLN A 2 -16.36 -18.56 -6.62
CA GLN A 2 -15.42 -19.30 -5.79
C GLN A 2 -14.69 -20.35 -6.63
N GLY A 3 -13.40 -20.50 -6.39
CA GLY A 3 -12.53 -21.44 -7.09
C GLY A 3 -11.39 -20.76 -7.83
N TRP A 4 -10.43 -21.57 -8.27
CA TRP A 4 -9.28 -21.16 -9.07
C TRP A 4 -9.15 -22.15 -10.23
N GLY A 5 -9.20 -21.66 -11.46
CA GLY A 5 -9.05 -22.48 -12.67
C GLY A 5 -7.58 -22.65 -13.06
N GLU A 6 -7.32 -23.47 -14.08
CA GLU A 6 -5.96 -23.65 -14.64
C GLU A 6 -5.59 -22.52 -15.62
N ASN A 7 -6.60 -21.82 -16.17
CA ASN A 7 -6.42 -20.75 -17.16
C ASN A 7 -6.25 -19.38 -16.50
N PHE A 8 -5.09 -18.75 -16.74
CA PHE A 8 -4.75 -17.42 -16.20
C PHE A 8 -5.79 -16.34 -16.57
N GLY A 9 -6.29 -16.35 -17.81
CA GLY A 9 -7.28 -15.36 -18.27
C GLY A 9 -8.63 -15.47 -17.56
N GLU A 10 -9.08 -16.69 -17.27
CA GLU A 10 -10.34 -16.91 -16.53
C GLU A 10 -10.17 -16.54 -15.06
N ASN A 11 -9.01 -16.84 -14.46
CA ASN A 11 -8.66 -16.44 -13.09
C ASN A 11 -8.65 -14.93 -12.91
N LEU A 12 -8.07 -14.20 -13.87
CA LEU A 12 -7.98 -12.74 -13.79
C LEU A 12 -9.33 -12.06 -14.01
N LEU A 13 -10.09 -12.48 -15.03
CA LEU A 13 -11.33 -11.80 -15.43
C LEU A 13 -12.56 -12.26 -14.64
N ARG A 14 -12.60 -13.52 -14.19
CA ARG A 14 -13.80 -14.11 -13.58
C ARG A 14 -13.67 -14.29 -12.08
N TYR A 15 -12.52 -14.76 -11.60
CA TYR A 15 -12.33 -15.11 -10.18
C TYR A 15 -11.75 -13.96 -9.35
N SER A 16 -10.87 -13.13 -9.94
CA SER A 16 -10.19 -12.04 -9.22
C SER A 16 -10.95 -10.71 -9.23
N THR A 17 -11.83 -10.47 -10.21
CA THR A 17 -12.54 -9.19 -10.37
C THR A 17 -13.38 -8.80 -9.16
N LEU A 18 -14.13 -9.76 -8.59
CA LEU A 18 -15.03 -9.50 -7.47
C LEU A 18 -14.27 -9.22 -6.14
N PRO A 19 -13.22 -10.00 -5.76
CA PRO A 19 -12.33 -9.64 -4.66
C PRO A 19 -11.69 -8.26 -4.81
N ILE A 20 -11.21 -7.92 -6.02
CA ILE A 20 -10.57 -6.62 -6.29
C ILE A 20 -11.57 -5.48 -6.10
N LEU A 21 -12.79 -5.60 -6.65
CA LEU A 21 -13.83 -4.58 -6.50
C LEU A 21 -14.22 -4.37 -5.04
N ILE A 22 -14.35 -5.44 -4.25
CA ILE A 22 -14.63 -5.34 -2.81
C ILE A 22 -13.47 -4.65 -2.08
N GLY A 23 -12.23 -5.05 -2.36
CA GLY A 23 -11.04 -4.45 -1.75
C GLY A 23 -10.92 -2.95 -2.07
N LEU A 24 -11.21 -2.57 -3.32
CA LEU A 24 -11.24 -1.18 -3.75
C LEU A 24 -12.37 -0.40 -3.07
N ALA A 25 -13.59 -0.95 -3.03
CA ALA A 25 -14.73 -0.29 -2.41
C ALA A 25 -14.49 0.04 -0.93
N VAL A 26 -13.83 -0.86 -0.19
CA VAL A 26 -13.48 -0.66 1.22
C VAL A 26 -12.34 0.34 1.40
N SER A 27 -11.33 0.30 0.53
CA SER A 27 -10.09 1.06 0.73
C SER A 27 -10.11 2.46 0.12
N ILE A 28 -10.94 2.71 -0.90
CA ILE A 28 -10.90 3.97 -1.66
C ILE A 28 -11.29 5.19 -0.82
N ALA A 29 -12.35 5.08 -0.01
CA ALA A 29 -12.86 6.18 0.79
C ALA A 29 -11.85 6.65 1.86
N PRO A 30 -11.27 5.78 2.72
CA PRO A 30 -10.28 6.22 3.70
C PRO A 30 -9.00 6.75 3.05
N ASN A 31 -8.53 6.11 1.96
CA ASN A 31 -7.32 6.55 1.26
C ASN A 31 -7.48 7.92 0.62
N LEU A 32 -8.61 8.15 -0.05
CA LEU A 32 -8.92 9.45 -0.66
C LEU A 32 -9.02 10.56 0.40
N ARG A 33 -9.67 10.26 1.54
CA ARG A 33 -9.76 11.20 2.66
C ARG A 33 -8.36 11.54 3.20
N LEU A 34 -7.51 10.53 3.40
CA LEU A 34 -6.15 10.71 3.89
C LEU A 34 -5.30 11.57 2.94
N PHE A 35 -5.30 11.25 1.65
CA PHE A 35 -4.54 12.01 0.65
C PHE A 35 -5.03 13.44 0.51
N ARG A 36 -6.35 13.66 0.62
CA ARG A 36 -6.91 15.01 0.67
C ARG A 36 -6.40 15.79 1.88
N THR A 37 -6.31 15.15 3.05
CA THR A 37 -5.75 15.78 4.27
C THR A 37 -4.30 16.21 4.03
N PHE A 38 -3.44 15.33 3.51
CA PHE A 38 -2.04 15.68 3.23
C PHE A 38 -1.91 16.88 2.27
N ILE A 39 -2.74 16.95 1.24
CA ILE A 39 -2.75 18.10 0.32
C ILE A 39 -3.22 19.38 1.03
N LEU A 40 -4.29 19.30 1.84
CA LEU A 40 -4.83 20.46 2.55
C LEU A 40 -3.86 21.01 3.59
N ASP A 41 -3.17 20.14 4.32
CA ASP A 41 -2.14 20.53 5.29
C ASP A 41 -1.03 21.33 4.58
N GLU A 42 -0.64 20.87 3.39
CA GLU A 42 0.43 21.46 2.61
C GLU A 42 0.02 22.79 1.94
N VAL A 43 -1.24 22.92 1.50
CA VAL A 43 -1.80 24.17 0.93
C VAL A 43 -1.80 25.32 1.93
N ASN A 44 -1.98 25.03 3.22
CA ASN A 44 -2.08 26.04 4.28
C ASN A 44 -0.71 26.57 4.75
N GLN A 45 0.39 26.03 4.24
CA GLN A 45 1.75 26.41 4.63
C GLN A 45 2.16 27.79 4.09
N ASP A 46 3.02 28.48 4.84
CA ASP A 46 3.43 29.86 4.54
C ASP A 46 4.26 29.98 3.24
N TYR A 47 4.97 28.93 2.84
CA TYR A 47 5.69 28.93 1.57
C TYR A 47 4.72 28.94 0.37
N VAL A 48 3.52 28.34 0.49
CA VAL A 48 2.45 28.38 -0.53
C VAL A 48 1.86 29.78 -0.62
N ARG A 49 1.61 30.42 0.53
CA ARG A 49 1.14 31.80 0.59
C ARG A 49 2.14 32.76 -0.05
N THR A 50 3.42 32.58 0.23
CA THR A 50 4.51 33.35 -0.37
C THR A 50 4.59 33.14 -1.88
N ALA A 51 4.42 31.90 -2.34
CA ALA A 51 4.38 31.56 -3.76
C ALA A 51 3.22 32.25 -4.51
N ARG A 52 2.03 32.30 -3.88
CA ARG A 52 0.87 33.05 -4.41
C ARG A 52 1.10 34.55 -4.41
N ALA A 53 1.68 35.10 -3.33
CA ALA A 53 2.00 36.53 -3.24
C ALA A 53 3.02 36.98 -4.30
N LYS A 54 3.90 36.07 -4.77
CA LYS A 54 4.81 36.30 -5.90
C LYS A 54 4.14 36.23 -7.28
N GLY A 55 2.83 36.02 -7.35
CA GLY A 55 2.07 35.98 -8.61
C GLY A 55 2.14 34.67 -9.38
N MET A 56 2.56 33.56 -8.75
CA MET A 56 2.54 32.26 -9.43
C MET A 56 1.10 31.75 -9.60
N GLY A 57 0.77 31.27 -10.80
CA GLY A 57 -0.54 30.69 -11.10
C GLY A 57 -0.84 29.45 -10.25
N GLU A 58 -2.11 29.26 -9.89
CA GLU A 58 -2.55 28.20 -8.96
C GLU A 58 -2.14 26.80 -9.41
N SER A 59 -2.20 26.50 -10.71
CA SER A 59 -1.78 25.20 -11.24
C SER A 59 -0.29 24.94 -11.01
N ARG A 60 0.57 25.97 -11.16
CA ARG A 60 2.01 25.82 -10.91
C ARG A 60 2.30 25.63 -9.42
N VAL A 61 1.61 26.38 -8.55
CA VAL A 61 1.74 26.23 -7.09
C VAL A 61 1.31 24.83 -6.64
N MET A 62 0.21 24.30 -7.19
CA MET A 62 -0.27 22.96 -6.89
C MET A 62 0.73 21.87 -7.31
N TRP A 63 1.17 21.86 -8.57
CA TRP A 63 2.04 20.80 -9.09
C TRP A 63 3.48 20.85 -8.55
N VAL A 64 4.06 22.05 -8.44
CA VAL A 64 5.50 22.20 -8.14
C VAL A 64 5.78 22.31 -6.64
N HIS A 65 4.85 22.87 -5.86
CA HIS A 65 5.08 23.12 -4.43
C HIS A 65 4.25 22.20 -3.55
N VAL A 66 2.92 22.23 -3.69
CA VAL A 66 2.01 21.45 -2.84
C VAL A 66 2.19 19.95 -3.08
N LEU A 67 2.02 19.48 -4.32
CA LEU A 67 2.04 18.06 -4.63
C LEU A 67 3.43 17.44 -4.39
N ARG A 68 4.49 18.18 -4.70
CA ARG A 68 5.87 17.71 -4.48
C ARG A 68 6.16 17.45 -3.01
N ASN A 69 5.67 18.31 -2.12
CA ASN A 69 5.89 18.15 -0.69
C ASN A 69 4.89 17.16 -0.07
N ALA A 70 3.62 17.19 -0.48
CA ALA A 70 2.61 16.22 -0.05
C ALA A 70 2.91 14.80 -0.55
N ALA A 71 3.73 14.63 -1.59
CA ALA A 71 4.17 13.31 -2.05
C ALA A 71 4.97 12.55 -0.99
N ILE A 72 5.67 13.24 -0.08
CA ILE A 72 6.48 12.59 0.97
C ILE A 72 5.58 11.73 1.89
N PRO A 73 4.55 12.29 2.58
CA PRO A 73 3.66 11.48 3.41
C PRO A 73 2.83 10.47 2.62
N ILE A 74 2.51 10.75 1.34
CA ILE A 74 1.82 9.79 0.47
C ILE A 74 2.70 8.56 0.21
N ILE A 75 3.96 8.77 -0.16
CA ILE A 75 4.92 7.68 -0.40
C ILE A 75 5.13 6.90 0.89
N THR A 76 5.29 7.56 2.04
CA THR A 76 5.38 6.90 3.34
C THR A 76 4.19 6.00 3.63
N TYR A 77 2.98 6.50 3.40
CA TYR A 77 1.77 5.73 3.60
C TYR A 77 1.73 4.49 2.69
N VAL A 78 2.01 4.65 1.40
CA VAL A 78 2.00 3.54 0.44
C VAL A 78 3.06 2.50 0.80
N MET A 79 4.28 2.92 1.11
CA MET A 79 5.38 2.04 1.46
C MET A 79 5.11 1.26 2.75
N GLY A 80 4.53 1.90 3.77
CA GLY A 80 4.16 1.25 5.02
C GLY A 80 3.08 0.15 4.86
N ASN A 81 2.29 0.19 3.79
CA ASN A 81 1.30 -0.83 3.50
C ASN A 81 1.87 -2.03 2.71
N LEU A 82 3.06 -1.93 2.10
CA LEU A 82 3.64 -3.01 1.31
C LEU A 82 3.83 -4.32 2.09
N PRO A 83 4.37 -4.32 3.33
CA PRO A 83 4.50 -5.55 4.10
C PRO A 83 3.16 -6.23 4.39
N ALA A 84 2.10 -5.44 4.61
CA ALA A 84 0.76 -5.98 4.85
C ALA A 84 0.22 -6.73 3.63
N LEU A 85 0.65 -6.38 2.41
CA LEU A 85 0.25 -7.10 1.19
C LEU A 85 0.82 -8.52 1.10
N LEU A 86 2.00 -8.78 1.69
CA LEU A 86 2.61 -10.12 1.71
C LEU A 86 1.79 -11.14 2.47
N ILE A 87 1.19 -10.66 3.55
CA ILE A 87 0.31 -11.43 4.42
C ILE A 87 -1.00 -11.76 3.67
N GLY A 88 -1.27 -11.03 2.59
CA GLY A 88 -2.42 -11.23 1.74
C GLY A 88 -3.70 -10.70 2.36
N ALA A 89 -4.79 -10.84 1.61
CA ALA A 89 -6.11 -10.52 2.11
C ALA A 89 -6.73 -11.81 2.65
N PHE A 90 -6.29 -12.27 3.83
CA PHE A 90 -6.75 -13.51 4.48
C PHE A 90 -8.24 -13.78 4.31
N LEU A 91 -9.04 -12.74 4.54
CA LEU A 91 -10.49 -12.79 4.45
C LEU A 91 -10.94 -13.06 3.01
N LEU A 92 -10.44 -12.29 2.04
CA LEU A 92 -10.79 -12.45 0.63
C LEU A 92 -10.30 -13.80 0.10
N GLU A 93 -9.08 -14.21 0.43
CA GLU A 93 -8.52 -15.49 -0.02
C GLU A 93 -9.34 -16.68 0.47
N ARG A 94 -9.76 -16.66 1.74
CA ARG A 94 -10.62 -17.71 2.30
C ARG A 94 -12.00 -17.70 1.65
N PHE A 95 -12.66 -16.55 1.58
CA PHE A 95 -14.03 -16.44 1.06
C PHE A 95 -14.14 -16.77 -0.44
N PHE A 96 -13.13 -16.40 -1.23
CA PHE A 96 -13.09 -16.66 -2.67
C PHE A 96 -12.36 -17.96 -3.04
N SER A 97 -11.82 -18.69 -2.05
CA SER A 97 -11.03 -19.91 -2.26
C SER A 97 -9.83 -19.70 -3.19
N ILE A 98 -9.17 -18.55 -3.05
CA ILE A 98 -7.95 -18.21 -3.80
C ILE A 98 -6.77 -18.90 -3.10
N PRO A 99 -5.93 -19.66 -3.82
CA PRO A 99 -4.71 -20.24 -3.25
C PRO A 99 -3.69 -19.13 -3.00
N GLY A 100 -3.54 -18.73 -1.73
CA GLY A 100 -2.65 -17.66 -1.31
C GLY A 100 -2.00 -17.95 0.05
N VAL A 101 -0.92 -17.22 0.35
CA VAL A 101 -0.16 -17.39 1.59
C VAL A 101 -1.05 -17.15 2.80
N GLY A 102 -1.96 -16.17 2.72
CA GLY A 102 -2.88 -15.84 3.81
C GLY A 102 -3.80 -17.02 4.16
N ARG A 103 -4.41 -17.64 3.16
CA ARG A 103 -5.23 -18.84 3.35
C ARG A 103 -4.44 -19.98 4.00
N GLU A 104 -3.20 -20.23 3.58
CA GLU A 104 -2.37 -21.30 4.15
C GLU A 104 -1.99 -21.02 5.61
N VAL A 105 -1.76 -19.75 5.99
CA VAL A 105 -1.56 -19.38 7.41
C VAL A 105 -2.77 -19.80 8.24
N LEU A 106 -3.98 -19.48 7.77
CA LEU A 106 -5.21 -19.76 8.50
C LEU A 106 -5.44 -21.28 8.66
N LEU A 107 -5.19 -22.05 7.59
CA LEU A 107 -5.29 -23.51 7.64
C LEU A 107 -4.25 -24.14 8.58
N ALA A 108 -3.02 -23.61 8.60
CA ALA A 108 -1.99 -24.08 9.52
C ALA A 108 -2.36 -23.80 10.99
N VAL A 109 -2.99 -22.66 11.27
CA VAL A 109 -3.52 -22.32 12.60
C VAL A 109 -4.69 -23.24 12.98
N GLU A 110 -5.66 -23.44 12.09
CA GLU A 110 -6.80 -24.35 12.34
C GLU A 110 -6.35 -25.79 12.61
N ARG A 111 -5.28 -26.25 11.93
CA ARG A 111 -4.70 -27.60 12.10
C ARG A 111 -3.64 -27.70 13.20
N SER A 112 -3.33 -26.59 13.88
CA SER A 112 -2.23 -26.52 14.86
C SER A 112 -0.88 -27.03 14.32
N ASP A 113 -0.62 -26.77 13.03
CA ASP A 113 0.62 -27.15 12.35
C ASP A 113 1.73 -26.12 12.66
N PHE A 114 2.33 -26.27 13.85
CA PHE A 114 3.37 -25.37 14.34
C PHE A 114 4.60 -25.25 13.42
N PRO A 115 5.11 -26.33 12.78
CA PRO A 115 6.17 -26.22 11.78
C PRO A 115 5.82 -25.26 10.63
N VAL A 116 4.62 -25.39 10.05
CA VAL A 116 4.19 -24.52 8.95
C VAL A 116 4.01 -23.08 9.42
N ILE A 117 3.40 -22.86 10.58
CA ILE A 117 3.26 -21.52 11.17
C ILE A 117 4.63 -20.85 11.35
N LYS A 118 5.62 -21.58 11.90
CA LYS A 118 6.98 -21.06 12.07
C LYS A 118 7.63 -20.72 10.73
N ALA A 119 7.51 -21.59 9.73
CA ALA A 119 8.09 -21.36 8.41
C ALA A 119 7.51 -20.11 7.73
N ILE A 120 6.19 -19.96 7.76
CA ILE A 120 5.48 -18.79 7.24
C ILE A 120 5.90 -17.52 8.01
N THR A 121 6.02 -17.60 9.33
CA THR A 121 6.43 -16.45 10.16
C THR A 121 7.82 -15.94 9.78
N VAL A 122 8.79 -16.85 9.63
CA VAL A 122 10.16 -16.50 9.20
C VAL A 122 10.15 -15.92 7.78
N TYR A 123 9.37 -16.49 6.88
CA TYR A 123 9.22 -15.98 5.51
C TYR A 123 8.66 -14.55 5.49
N VAL A 124 7.54 -14.30 6.18
CA VAL A 124 6.92 -12.97 6.25
C VAL A 124 7.85 -11.97 6.93
N ALA A 125 8.57 -12.37 7.98
CA ALA A 125 9.54 -11.51 8.65
C ALA A 125 10.69 -11.10 7.70
N ALA A 126 11.29 -12.06 7.00
CA ALA A 126 12.37 -11.81 6.04
C ALA A 126 11.91 -10.91 4.88
N ALA A 127 10.72 -11.18 4.33
CA ALA A 127 10.16 -10.40 3.24
C ALA A 127 9.76 -8.98 3.70
N THR A 128 9.25 -8.83 4.92
CA THR A 128 8.98 -7.51 5.54
C THR A 128 10.26 -6.70 5.72
N MET A 129 11.35 -7.32 6.20
CA MET A 129 12.65 -6.65 6.29
C MET A 129 13.13 -6.17 4.90
N LEU A 130 12.93 -6.97 3.86
CA LEU A 130 13.27 -6.60 2.49
C LEU A 130 12.46 -5.39 1.99
N PHE A 131 11.15 -5.34 2.26
CA PHE A 131 10.32 -4.18 1.93
C PHE A 131 10.68 -2.93 2.73
N ASN A 132 11.01 -3.07 4.01
CA ASN A 132 11.48 -1.95 4.82
C ASN A 132 12.80 -1.39 4.25
N LEU A 133 13.74 -2.26 3.88
CA LEU A 133 14.97 -1.83 3.21
C LEU A 133 14.68 -1.12 1.88
N LEU A 134 13.74 -1.64 1.07
CA LEU A 134 13.34 -1.00 -0.18
C LEU A 134 12.69 0.36 0.08
N THR A 135 11.90 0.48 1.15
CA THR A 135 11.27 1.73 1.59
C THR A 135 12.33 2.76 1.96
N ASP A 136 13.36 2.37 2.72
CA ASP A 136 14.47 3.25 3.10
C ASP A 136 15.25 3.74 1.87
N LEU A 137 15.49 2.85 0.90
CA LEU A 137 16.13 3.22 -0.37
C LEU A 137 15.26 4.19 -1.19
N MET A 138 13.94 4.00 -1.20
CA MET A 138 13.00 4.91 -1.87
C MET A 138 12.95 6.27 -1.19
N TYR A 139 12.98 6.33 0.14
CA TYR A 139 13.10 7.61 0.85
C TYR A 139 14.37 8.35 0.48
N LYS A 140 15.51 7.66 0.39
CA LYS A 140 16.77 8.27 -0.04
C LYS A 140 16.69 8.83 -1.48
N ALA A 141 15.95 8.15 -2.37
CA ALA A 141 15.76 8.61 -3.74
C ALA A 141 14.82 9.83 -3.84
N VAL A 142 13.77 9.86 -3.03
CA VAL A 142 12.74 10.92 -3.03
C VAL A 142 13.22 12.17 -2.28
N ASP A 143 13.89 11.99 -1.15
CA ASP A 143 14.48 13.06 -0.37
C ASP A 143 15.96 12.76 -0.04
N PRO A 144 16.91 13.24 -0.87
CA PRO A 144 18.34 13.04 -0.64
C PRO A 144 18.87 13.78 0.61
N ARG A 145 18.03 14.53 1.34
CA ARG A 145 18.38 15.16 2.63
C ARG A 145 18.22 14.22 3.81
N VAL A 146 17.55 13.08 3.64
CA VAL A 146 17.45 12.05 4.69
C VAL A 146 18.81 11.37 4.86
N GLN A 147 19.57 11.85 5.85
CA GLN A 147 20.77 11.19 6.33
C GLN A 147 20.34 10.03 7.24
N LEU A 148 20.56 8.80 6.77
CA LEU A 148 20.48 7.60 7.59
C LEU A 148 21.51 7.73 8.72
N LYS A 149 21.04 7.76 9.97
CA LYS A 149 21.88 7.55 11.16
C LYS A 149 21.69 6.13 11.65
#